data_AF-A0A536DT32-F1
#
_entry.id   AF-A0A536DT32-F1
#
_cell.length_a   1.000
_cell.length_b   1.000
_cell.length_c   1.000
_cell.angle_alpha   90.00
_cell.angle_beta   90.00
_cell.angle_gamma   90.00
#
_symmetry.space_group_name_H-M   'P 1'
#
loop_
_entity.id
_entity.type
_entity.pdbx_description
1 polymer ?
#
loop_
_entity_poly.entity_id
_entity_poly.type
_entity_poly.pdbx_seq_one_letter_code
_entity_poly.pdbx_strand_id
1 'polypeptide(L)' 'MRGARSRVMSASPYVELHCHSNFSFLDGGSHPYELAMRAAELEMPALAITDTGGVYGAVRFL' A
#
# COMPACT_ATOMS: atom_id res chain seq x y z
N MET A 1 -34.32 19.49 17.27
CA MET A 1 -33.89 18.10 17.54
C MET A 1 -33.44 17.44 16.25
N ARG A 2 -32.12 17.31 16.01
CA ARG A 2 -31.55 16.39 15.02
C ARG A 2 -30.34 15.73 15.69
N GLY A 3 -30.45 14.42 15.95
CA GLY A 3 -29.46 13.65 16.68
C GLY A 3 -28.15 13.57 15.90
N ALA A 4 -27.05 13.94 16.56
CA ALA A 4 -25.71 13.63 16.10
C ALA A 4 -25.57 12.10 16.03
N ARG A 5 -25.58 11.54 14.81
CA ARG A 5 -25.21 10.14 14.62
C ARG A 5 -23.75 10.03 15.03
N SER A 6 -23.46 9.31 16.12
CA SER A 6 -22.10 8.94 16.48
C SER A 6 -21.51 8.16 15.31
N ARG A 7 -20.55 8.75 14.60
CA ARG A 7 -19.75 8.03 13.62
C ARG A 7 -19.03 6.94 14.40
N VAL A 8 -19.47 5.70 14.24
CA VAL A 8 -18.70 4.54 14.65
C VAL A 8 -17.39 4.66 13.89
N MET A 9 -16.30 5.01 14.57
CA MET A 9 -14.97 4.91 13.99
C MET A 9 -14.70 3.42 13.86
N SER A 10 -14.96 2.87 12.68
CA SER A 10 -14.39 1.58 12.31
C SER A 10 -12.89 1.65 12.57
N ALA A 11 -12.32 0.61 13.19
CA ALA A 11 -10.87 0.47 13.27
C ALA A 11 -10.30 0.72 11.86
N SER A 12 -9.34 1.64 11.75
CA SER A 12 -8.75 1.92 10.44
C SER A 12 -8.07 0.64 9.97
N PRO A 13 -8.42 0.12 8.78
CA PRO A 13 -7.78 -1.08 8.25
C PRO A 13 -6.27 -0.85 8.13
N TYR A 14 -5.49 -1.89 8.34
CA TYR A 14 -4.04 -1.82 8.15
C TYR A 14 -3.71 -1.49 6.69
N VAL A 15 -2.74 -0.61 6.49
CA VAL A 15 -2.16 -0.28 5.19
C VAL A 15 -0.65 -0.20 5.34
N GLU A 16 0.08 -0.81 4.40
CA GLU A 16 1.53 -0.71 4.37
C GLU A 16 1.94 0.57 3.65
N LEU A 17 2.70 1.43 4.33
CA LEU A 17 3.13 2.73 3.82
C LEU A 17 4.64 2.80 3.55
N HIS A 18 5.38 1.73 3.87
CA HIS A 18 6.81 1.63 3.63
C HIS A 18 7.13 0.23 3.08
N CYS A 19 7.12 0.12 1.75
CA CYS A 19 7.42 -1.14 1.05
C CYS A 19 8.46 -0.91 -0.04
N HIS A 20 9.40 -1.84 -0.19
CA HIS A 20 10.42 -1.83 -1.23
C HIS A 20 10.13 -2.90 -2.28
N SER A 21 10.16 -2.50 -3.55
CA SER A 21 10.08 -3.40 -4.69
C SER A 21 11.46 -3.77 -5.20
N ASN A 22 11.53 -4.67 -6.18
CA ASN A 22 12.78 -5.04 -6.85
C ASN A 22 13.49 -3.89 -7.60
N PHE A 23 12.89 -2.70 -7.66
CA PHE A 23 13.56 -1.47 -8.10
C PHE A 23 14.47 -0.86 -7.01
N SER A 24 14.36 -1.32 -5.75
CA SER A 24 15.32 -1.03 -4.68
C SER A 24 16.44 -2.07 -4.69
N PHE A 25 17.59 -1.72 -5.27
CA PHE A 25 18.70 -2.66 -5.48
C PHE A 25 19.18 -3.32 -4.16
N LEU A 26 19.21 -4.65 -4.16
CA LEU A 26 19.58 -5.51 -3.01
C LEU A 26 18.71 -5.35 -1.76
N ASP A 27 17.61 -4.61 -1.84
CA ASP A 27 16.76 -4.27 -0.69
C ASP A 27 15.30 -4.69 -0.89
N GLY A 28 14.81 -4.72 -2.14
CA GLY A 28 13.51 -5.30 -2.48
C GLY A 28 13.63 -6.50 -3.42
N GLY A 29 12.78 -7.49 -3.21
CA GLY A 29 12.78 -8.75 -3.98
C GLY A 29 11.61 -8.93 -4.95
N SER A 30 10.46 -8.34 -4.64
CA SER A 30 9.21 -8.56 -5.38
C SER A 30 8.94 -7.47 -6.42
N HIS A 31 8.29 -7.84 -7.52
CA HIS A 31 7.86 -6.88 -8.52
C HIS A 31 6.70 -6.01 -7.99
N PRO A 32 6.59 -4.70 -8.34
CA PRO A 32 5.51 -3.83 -7.87
C PRO A 32 4.09 -4.41 -8.05
N TYR A 33 3.83 -5.04 -9.20
CA TYR A 33 2.56 -5.71 -9.48
C TYR A 33 2.25 -6.86 -8.51
N GLU A 34 3.26 -7.67 -8.14
CA GLU A 34 3.08 -8.78 -7.20
C GLU A 34 2.75 -8.25 -5.80
N LEU A 35 3.39 -7.15 -5.39
CA LEU A 35 3.10 -6.46 -4.14
C LEU A 35 1.66 -5.92 -4.11
N ALA A 36 1.19 -5.31 -5.21
CA ALA A 36 -0.19 -4.84 -5.33
C ALA A 36 -1.21 -5.98 -5.26
N MET A 37 -0.95 -7.09 -5.96
CA MET A 37 -1.78 -8.30 -5.89
C MET A 37 -1.84 -8.84 -4.46
N ARG A 38 -0.71 -8.89 -3.76
CA ARG A 38 -0.65 -9.37 -2.38
C ARG A 38 -1.40 -8.47 -1.41
N ALA A 39 -1.33 -7.15 -1.57
CA ALA A 39 -2.11 -6.20 -0.78
C ALA A 39 -3.62 -6.40 -0.98
N ALA A 40 -4.05 -6.65 -2.21
CA ALA A 40 -5.46 -6.95 -2.52
C ALA A 40 -5.93 -8.27 -1.87
N GLU A 41 -5.12 -9.33 -1.92
CA GLU A 41 -5.41 -10.61 -1.24
C GLU A 41 -5.55 -10.47 0.29
N LEU A 42 -4.82 -9.52 0.87
CA LEU A 42 -4.83 -9.22 2.30
C LEU A 42 -5.91 -8.20 2.68
N GLU A 43 -6.77 -7.80 1.74
CA GLU A 43 -7.82 -6.80 1.92
C GLU A 43 -7.28 -5.45 2.43
N MET A 44 -6.02 -5.12 2.11
CA MET A 44 -5.45 -3.80 2.40
C MET A 44 -6.01 -2.79 1.40
N PRO A 45 -6.70 -1.73 1.84
CA PRO A 45 -7.34 -0.79 0.91
C PRO A 45 -6.33 0.12 0.17
N ALA A 46 -5.07 0.12 0.60
CA ALA A 46 -3.97 0.85 -0.04
C ALA A 46 -2.62 0.20 0.28
N LEU A 47 -1.64 0.46 -0.59
CA LEU A 47 -0.23 0.11 -0.44
C LEU A 47 0.61 1.27 -0.96
N ALA A 48 1.67 1.65 -0.26
CA ALA A 48 2.70 2.55 -0.78
C ALA A 48 4.00 1.78 -1.07
N ILE A 49 4.59 2.06 -2.23
CA ILE A 49 5.94 1.60 -2.58
C ILE A 49 6.88 2.81 -2.49
N THR A 50 7.89 2.68 -1.64
CA THR A 50 8.87 3.71 -1.29
C THR A 50 10.27 3.27 -1.72
N ASP A 51 10.46 3.07 -3.02
CA ASP A 51 11.73 2.56 -3.54
C ASP A 51 12.92 3.51 -3.31
N THR A 52 14.09 2.91 -3.08
CA THR A 52 15.33 3.65 -2.88
C THR A 52 15.84 4.22 -4.20
N GLY A 53 16.11 5.53 -4.22
CA GLY A 53 16.77 6.18 -5.35
C GLY A 53 15.86 6.55 -6.52
N GLY A 54 14.54 6.36 -6.43
CA GLY A 54 13.59 6.89 -7.41
C GLY A 54 12.26 6.13 -7.49
N VAL A 55 11.43 6.52 -8.47
CA VAL A 55 10.08 5.97 -8.72
C VAL A 55 10.04 5.08 -9.97
N TYR A 56 11.08 4.28 -10.19
CA TYR A 56 11.27 3.47 -11.41
C TYR A 56 10.19 2.40 -11.61
N GLY A 57 9.61 1.92 -10.50
CA GLY A 57 8.51 0.96 -10.50
C GLY A 57 7.12 1.56 -10.72
N ALA A 58 6.96 2.89 -10.74
CA ALA A 58 5.64 3.54 -10.68
C ALA A 58 4.70 3.10 -11.82
N VAL A 59 5.17 3.02 -13.06
CA VAL A 59 4.35 2.61 -14.21
C VAL A 59 3.87 1.15 -14.10
N ARG A 60 4.61 0.31 -13.37
CA ARG A 60 4.27 -1.11 -13.16
C ARG A 60 3.42 -1.34 -11.91
N PHE A 61 3.20 -0.29 -11.12
CA PHE A 61 2.35 -0.28 -9.94
C PHE A 61 0.93 0.23 -10.25
N LEU A 62 0.77 1.03 -11.31
CA LEU A 62 -0.53 1.43 -11.88
C LEU A 62 -1.23 0.26 -12.58
#